data_AF-A0A3B8XAE5-F1
#
_entry.id   AF-A0A3B8XAE5-F1
#
_cell.length_a   1.000
_cell.length_b   1.000
_cell.length_c   1.000
_cell.angle_alpha   90.00
_cell.angle_beta   90.00
_cell.angle_gamma   90.00
#
_symmetry.space_group_name_H-M   'P 1'
#
loop_
_entity.id
_entity.type
_entity.pdbx_description
1 polymer ?
#
loop_
_entity_poly.entity_id
_entity_poly.type
_entity_poly.pdbx_seq_one_letter_code
_entity_poly.pdbx_strand_id
1 'polypeptide(L)' 'GASWVSVHHGGGVGIGRSIHAGMVVVADGSAEAARKLERVLTNDPGTGVMRHADAGYARAIEVARDRGVHIPMQ' A
#
# COMPACT_ATOMS: atom_id res chain seq x y z
N GLY A 1 -5.01 7.87 -6.18
CA GLY A 1 -6.36 8.42 -6.33
C GLY A 1 -7.38 7.40 -5.90
N ALA A 2 -7.31 6.98 -4.63
CA ALA A 2 -8.38 6.20 -4.03
C ALA A 2 -9.65 7.06 -4.01
N SER A 3 -10.81 6.41 -4.09
CA SER A 3 -12.11 7.09 -3.98
C SER A 3 -12.34 7.59 -2.56
N TRP A 4 -11.85 6.85 -1.56
CA TRP A 4 -11.68 7.37 -0.20
C TRP A 4 -10.53 6.67 0.52
N VAL A 5 -10.02 7.36 1.54
CA VAL A 5 -8.94 6.89 2.43
C VAL A 5 -9.39 7.12 3.85
N SER A 6 -9.07 6.19 4.75
CA SER A 6 -9.33 6.30 6.17
C SER A 6 -8.06 6.03 6.98
N VAL A 7 -7.95 6.72 8.12
CA VAL A 7 -6.89 6.51 9.10
C VAL A 7 -7.55 6.36 10.45
N HIS A 8 -7.38 5.20 11.07
CA HIS A 8 -8.07 4.83 12.30
C HIS A 8 -7.07 4.56 13.43
N HIS A 9 -7.51 4.79 14.66
CA HIS A 9 -6.77 4.50 15.87
C HIS A 9 -7.47 3.37 16.65
N GLY A 10 -6.71 2.35 17.06
CA GLY A 10 -7.13 1.33 18.02
C GLY A 10 -8.05 0.23 17.49
N GLY A 11 -8.21 0.09 16.16
CA GLY A 11 -9.00 -1.02 15.63
C GLY A 11 -8.41 -2.38 16.02
N GLY A 12 -9.29 -3.31 16.42
CA GLY A 12 -8.95 -4.65 16.90
C GLY A 12 -8.37 -4.69 18.32
N VAL A 13 -7.35 -3.88 18.61
CA VAL A 13 -6.55 -3.97 19.85
C VAL A 13 -6.84 -2.91 20.91
N GLY A 14 -7.73 -1.95 20.62
CA GLY A 14 -8.13 -0.89 21.54
C GLY A 14 -7.30 0.40 21.45
N ILE A 15 -7.81 1.47 22.06
CA ILE A 15 -7.22 2.82 22.06
C ILE A 15 -5.77 2.76 22.58
N GLY A 16 -4.85 3.36 21.82
CA GLY A 16 -3.44 3.52 22.20
C GLY A 16 -2.51 2.44 21.66
N ARG A 17 -3.03 1.42 20.96
CA ARG A 17 -2.26 0.21 20.62
C ARG A 17 -2.04 -0.03 19.13
N SER A 18 -2.75 0.68 18.25
CA SER A 18 -2.56 0.57 16.80
C SER A 18 -2.97 1.84 16.07
N ILE A 19 -2.26 2.16 15.00
CA ILE A 19 -2.73 3.06 13.95
C ILE A 19 -2.72 2.24 12.67
N HIS A 20 -3.80 2.29 11.91
CA HIS A 20 -3.89 1.62 10.62
C HIS A 20 -4.66 2.48 9.62
N ALA A 21 -4.42 2.22 8.35
CA ALA A 21 -5.05 2.92 7.25
C ALA A 21 -5.83 1.94 6.38
N GLY A 22 -6.93 2.42 5.81
CA GLY A 22 -7.70 1.74 4.79
C GLY A 22 -7.86 2.63 3.56
N MET A 23 -8.01 2.01 2.40
CA MET A 23 -8.33 2.73 1.18
C MET A 23 -9.36 1.94 0.38
N VAL A 24 -10.16 2.65 -0.40
CA VAL A 24 -11.06 2.05 -1.39
C VAL A 24 -10.98 2.85 -2.68
N VAL A 25 -11.02 2.15 -3.81
CA VAL A 25 -11.05 2.75 -5.15
C VAL A 25 -12.21 2.14 -5.93
N VAL A 26 -13.00 3.00 -6.59
CA VAL A 26 -14.16 2.60 -7.37
C VAL A 26 -13.76 2.36 -8.83
N ALA A 27 -14.19 1.22 -9.37
CA ALA A 27 -14.11 0.90 -10.79
C ALA A 27 -15.46 1.21 -11.47
N ASP A 28 -15.63 2.45 -11.95
CA ASP A 28 -16.89 2.92 -12.56
C ASP A 28 -16.93 2.79 -14.09
N GLY A 29 -15.90 2.19 -14.70
CA GLY A 29 -15.77 2.02 -16.15
C GLY A 29 -15.15 3.20 -16.90
N SER A 30 -14.85 4.32 -16.21
CA SER A 30 -14.20 5.47 -16.83
C SER A 30 -12.70 5.26 -17.08
N ALA A 31 -12.15 5.95 -18.07
CA ALA A 31 -10.70 6.00 -18.31
C ALA A 31 -9.93 6.65 -17.16
N GLU A 32 -10.58 7.52 -16.37
CA GLU A 32 -10.00 8.07 -15.15
C GLU A 32 -9.89 7.00 -14.06
N ALA A 33 -10.94 6.21 -13.83
CA ALA A 33 -10.91 5.12 -12.87
C ALA A 33 -9.84 4.08 -13.23
N ALA A 34 -9.66 3.75 -14.51
CA ALA A 34 -8.58 2.86 -14.96
C ALA A 34 -7.19 3.36 -14.50
N ARG A 35 -6.89 4.65 -14.71
CA ARG A 35 -5.63 5.27 -14.26
C ARG A 35 -5.50 5.34 -12.73
N LYS A 36 -6.61 5.49 -12.01
CA LYS A 36 -6.63 5.47 -10.54
C LYS A 36 -6.33 4.07 -10.02
N LEU A 37 -7.00 3.05 -10.57
CA LEU A 37 -6.84 1.64 -10.22
C LEU A 37 -5.40 1.19 -10.40
N GLU A 38 -4.81 1.45 -11.58
CA GLU A 38 -3.42 1.08 -11.88
C GLU A 38 -2.45 1.61 -10.80
N ARG A 39 -2.55 2.89 -10.44
CA ARG A 39 -1.66 3.49 -9.44
C ARG A 39 -1.96 2.99 -8.03
N VAL A 40 -3.23 2.95 -7.64
CA VAL A 40 -3.61 2.62 -6.25
C VAL A 40 -3.34 1.16 -5.94
N LEU A 41 -3.67 0.24 -6.85
CA LEU A 41 -3.43 -1.19 -6.66
C LEU A 41 -1.97 -1.60 -6.87
N THR A 42 -1.13 -0.72 -7.44
CA THR A 42 0.33 -0.90 -7.44
C THR A 42 0.93 -0.38 -6.13
N ASN A 43 0.56 0.83 -5.72
CA ASN A 43 1.21 1.51 -4.61
C ASN A 43 0.83 0.94 -3.24
N ASP A 44 -0.45 0.60 -3.02
CA ASP A 44 -0.93 0.10 -1.73
C ASP A 44 -0.20 -1.18 -1.28
N PRO A 45 -0.19 -2.29 -2.06
CA PRO A 45 0.63 -3.45 -1.73
C PRO A 45 2.13 -3.17 -1.85
N GLY A 46 2.54 -2.26 -2.74
CA GLY A 46 3.94 -1.82 -2.88
C GLY A 46 4.51 -1.26 -1.58
N THR A 47 3.71 -0.51 -0.80
CA THR A 47 4.14 -0.02 0.51
C THR A 47 4.36 -1.15 1.52
N GLY A 48 3.56 -2.22 1.44
CA GLY A 48 3.75 -3.43 2.25
C GLY A 48 5.08 -4.12 1.95
N VAL A 49 5.41 -4.28 0.66
CA VAL A 49 6.72 -4.82 0.23
C VAL A 49 7.85 -3.92 0.71
N MET A 50 7.77 -2.61 0.45
CA MET A 50 8.76 -1.62 0.88
C MET A 50 9.02 -1.70 2.39
N ARG A 51 7.96 -1.70 3.20
CA ARG A 51 8.05 -1.75 4.67
C ARG A 51 8.74 -3.01 5.18
N HIS A 52 8.54 -4.16 4.53
CA HIS A 52 9.20 -5.40 4.94
C HIS A 52 10.62 -5.50 4.39
N ALA A 53 10.89 -4.96 3.20
CA ALA A 53 12.24 -4.88 2.65
C ALA A 53 13.14 -3.99 3.52
N ASP A 54 12.62 -2.83 3.95
CA ASP A 54 13.29 -1.91 4.88
C ASP A 54 13.60 -2.58 6.22
N ALA A 55 12.67 -3.41 6.74
CA ALA A 55 12.88 -4.20 7.94
C ALA A 55 13.86 -5.40 7.76
N GLY A 56 14.45 -5.59 6.58
CA GLY A 56 15.48 -6.61 6.31
C GLY A 56 14.97 -7.99 5.89
N TYR A 57 13.69 -8.14 5.52
CA TYR A 57 13.15 -9.44 5.13
C TYR A 57 13.62 -9.82 3.71
N ALA A 58 14.44 -10.87 3.61
CA ALA A 58 15.02 -11.33 2.34
C ALA A 58 13.98 -11.53 1.22
N ARG A 59 12.83 -12.14 1.55
CA ARG A 59 11.74 -12.35 0.59
C ARG A 59 11.15 -11.04 0.06
N ALA A 60 11.03 -10.01 0.90
CA ALA A 60 10.50 -8.72 0.48
C ALA A 60 11.50 -7.97 -0.42
N ILE A 61 12.81 -8.08 -0.14
CA ILE A 61 13.88 -7.51 -0.98
C ILE A 61 13.92 -8.19 -2.35
N GLU A 62 13.71 -9.50 -2.42
CA GLU A 62 13.55 -10.23 -3.68
C GLU A 62 12.33 -9.73 -4.46
N VAL A 63 11.16 -9.67 -3.83
CA VAL A 63 9.93 -9.17 -4.48
C VAL A 63 10.07 -7.72 -4.94
N ALA A 64 10.74 -6.87 -4.17
CA ALA A 64 10.98 -5.48 -4.54
C ALA A 64 11.79 -5.38 -5.85
N ARG A 65 12.85 -6.18 -5.98
CA ARG A 65 13.67 -6.26 -7.21
C ARG A 65 12.86 -6.83 -8.39
N ASP A 66 12.17 -7.95 -8.18
CA ASP A 66 11.43 -8.64 -9.25
C ASP A 66 10.27 -7.81 -9.80
N ARG A 67 9.63 -7.00 -8.95
CA ARG A 67 8.45 -6.19 -9.30
C ARG A 67 8.78 -4.72 -9.54
N GLY A 68 10.05 -4.33 -9.46
CA GLY A 68 10.49 -2.95 -9.71
C GLY A 68 10.00 -1.93 -8.67
N VAL A 69 9.85 -2.34 -7.41
CA VAL A 69 9.54 -1.41 -6.31
C VAL A 69 10.79 -0.59 -6.01
N HIS A 70 10.74 0.71 -6.32
CA HIS A 70 11.87 1.61 -6.09
C HIS A 70 12.01 1.99 -4.61
N ILE A 71 13.10 1.55 -3.96
CA ILE A 71 13.42 1.84 -2.56
C ILE A 71 14.77 2.59 -2.54
N PRO A 72 14.80 3.92 -2.33
CA PRO A 72 16.01 4.73 -2.55
C PRO A 72 17.21 4.41 -1.65
N MET A 73 16.99 3.78 -0.50
CA MET A 73 18.03 3.46 0.48
C MET A 73 18.70 2.10 0.21
N GLN A 74 18.22 1.34 -0.79
CA GLN A 74 18.74 0.04 -1.19
C GLN A 74 19.52 0.11 -2.50
#